data_AF-A0A6I6N409-F1
#
_entry.id   AF-A0A6I6N409-F1
#
_cell.length_a   1.000
_cell.length_b   1.000
_cell.length_c   1.000
_cell.angle_alpha   90.00
_cell.angle_beta   90.00
_cell.angle_gamma   90.00
#
_symmetry.space_group_name_H-M   'P 1'
#
loop_
_entity.id
_entity.type
_entity.pdbx_description
1 polymer ?
#
loop_
_entity_poly.entity_id
_entity_poly.type
_entity_poly.pdbx_seq_one_letter_code
_entity_poly.pdbx_strand_id
1 'polypeptide(L)'
;MICRRWRIEETFQLAKGFTGLDQGQVTCWNSCMRWSLFSLIAAAVLALTATAVHDAAEDEPALVPLGCPELIRLLRALVLPPPVRDREHVLHWTAWRRHHQAVATACHQQRHHRHDQP
;
A
#
# COMPACT_ATOMS: atom_id res chain seq x y z
N MET A 1 -15.01 3.71 -27.31
CA MET A 1 -14.19 3.85 -26.08
C MET A 1 -14.08 5.32 -25.73
N ILE A 2 -14.91 5.81 -24.81
CA ILE A 2 -14.98 7.23 -24.46
C ILE A 2 -13.93 7.49 -23.37
N CYS A 3 -12.82 8.11 -23.79
CA CYS A 3 -11.75 8.71 -22.97
C CYS A 3 -10.83 7.76 -22.16
N ARG A 4 -9.56 7.64 -22.59
CA ARG A 4 -8.47 6.98 -21.83
C ARG A 4 -8.24 7.57 -20.43
N ARG A 5 -8.66 8.83 -20.19
CA ARG A 5 -8.54 9.51 -18.89
C ARG A 5 -9.23 8.73 -17.76
N TRP A 6 -10.46 8.30 -17.98
CA TRP A 6 -11.22 7.57 -16.95
C TRP A 6 -10.56 6.25 -16.58
N ARG A 7 -10.09 5.50 -17.58
CA ARG A 7 -9.38 4.23 -17.35
C ARG A 7 -8.08 4.44 -16.55
N ILE A 8 -7.38 5.55 -16.78
CA ILE A 8 -6.20 5.91 -15.98
C ILE A 8 -6.60 6.18 -14.53
N GLU A 9 -7.63 7.00 -14.30
CA GLU A 9 -8.14 7.32 -12.97
C GLU A 9 -8.57 6.05 -12.22
N GLU A 10 -9.28 5.14 -12.88
CA GLU A 10 -9.69 3.84 -12.33
C GLU A 10 -8.48 2.99 -11.94
N THR A 11 -7.46 2.90 -12.79
CA THR A 11 -6.21 2.18 -12.49
C THR A 11 -5.50 2.78 -11.28
N PHE A 12 -5.47 4.12 -11.15
CA PHE A 12 -4.90 4.80 -9.98
C PHE A 12 -5.70 4.49 -8.70
N GLN A 13 -7.03 4.48 -8.76
CA GLN A 13 -7.86 4.13 -7.61
C GLN A 13 -7.66 2.67 -7.19
N LEU A 14 -7.57 1.76 -8.14
CA LEU A 14 -7.22 0.36 -7.88
C LEU A 14 -5.86 0.24 -7.19
N ALA A 15 -4.83 0.91 -7.71
CA ALA A 15 -3.48 0.87 -7.12
C ALA A 15 -3.45 1.41 -5.68
N LYS A 16 -4.18 2.50 -5.39
CA LYS A 16 -4.32 3.00 -4.01
C LYS A 16 -5.00 1.95 -3.10
N GLY A 17 -6.14 1.42 -3.53
CA GLY A 17 -6.92 0.48 -2.73
C GLY A 17 -6.24 -0.87 -2.49
N PHE A 18 -5.44 -1.33 -3.45
CA PHE A 18 -4.96 -2.72 -3.47
C PHE A 18 -3.46 -2.87 -3.26
N THR A 19 -2.67 -1.91 -3.73
CA THR A 19 -1.19 -1.98 -3.64
C THR A 19 -0.62 -0.90 -2.74
N GLY A 20 -1.48 -0.05 -2.15
CA GLY A 20 -1.10 0.92 -1.15
C GLY A 20 -0.30 2.09 -1.71
N LEU A 21 -0.55 2.48 -2.97
CA LEU A 21 0.19 3.54 -3.65
C LEU A 21 0.23 4.87 -2.86
N ASP A 22 -0.78 5.16 -2.06
CA ASP A 22 -0.91 6.36 -1.23
C ASP A 22 -0.51 6.16 0.25
N GLN A 23 -0.08 4.96 0.64
CA GLN A 23 0.26 4.62 2.03
C GLN A 23 1.74 4.87 2.36
N GLY A 24 2.54 5.31 1.37
CA GLY A 24 3.97 5.55 1.51
C GLY A 24 4.30 6.81 2.29
N GLN A 25 5.40 6.79 3.05
CA GLN A 25 5.92 8.00 3.68
C GLN A 25 6.47 8.96 2.62
N VAL A 26 5.88 10.16 2.56
CA VAL A 26 6.30 11.26 1.68
C VAL A 26 7.34 12.20 2.32
N THR A 27 7.95 11.78 3.43
CA THR A 27 8.89 12.62 4.21
C THR A 27 10.23 12.87 3.51
N CYS A 28 10.68 11.92 2.68
CA CYS A 28 11.93 12.05 1.93
C CYS A 28 11.74 11.51 0.50
N TRP A 29 12.46 12.10 -0.46
CA TRP A 29 12.43 11.69 -1.86
C TRP A 29 12.65 10.19 -2.05
N ASN A 30 13.72 9.64 -1.45
CA ASN A 30 14.05 8.23 -1.56
C ASN A 30 12.96 7.31 -1.01
N SER A 31 12.32 7.70 0.10
CA SER A 31 11.21 6.94 0.68
C SER A 31 10.00 6.95 -0.27
N CYS A 32 9.62 8.13 -0.76
CA CYS A 32 8.52 8.30 -1.70
C CYS A 32 8.72 7.50 -2.99
N MET A 33 9.92 7.58 -3.58
CA MET A 33 10.25 6.86 -4.83
C MET A 33 10.29 5.36 -4.63
N ARG A 34 10.94 4.86 -3.58
CA ARG A 34 11.01 3.41 -3.30
C ARG A 34 9.62 2.83 -3.06
N TRP A 35 8.79 3.52 -2.28
CA TRP A 35 7.43 3.06 -2.01
C TRP A 35 6.57 3.03 -3.27
N SER A 36 6.62 4.11 -4.07
CA SER A 36 5.88 4.19 -5.33
C SER A 36 6.29 3.07 -6.28
N LEU A 37 7.60 2.79 -6.38
CA LEU A 37 8.13 1.70 -7.19
C LEU A 37 7.56 0.34 -6.77
N PHE A 38 7.62 0.00 -5.47
CA PHE A 38 7.07 -1.27 -4.99
C PHE A 38 5.55 -1.37 -5.20
N SER A 39 4.82 -0.27 -4.99
CA SER A 39 3.37 -0.22 -5.20
C SER A 39 2.99 -0.43 -6.68
N LEU A 40 3.78 0.11 -7.60
CA LEU A 40 3.59 -0.06 -9.05
C LEU A 40 3.99 -1.48 -9.50
N ILE A 41 5.07 -2.04 -8.96
CA ILE A 41 5.45 -3.44 -9.23
C ILE A 41 4.33 -4.39 -8.76
N ALA A 42 3.81 -4.19 -7.55
CA ALA A 42 2.68 -4.97 -7.05
C ALA A 42 1.43 -4.83 -7.94
N ALA A 43 1.17 -3.63 -8.48
CA ALA A 43 0.04 -3.39 -9.38
C ALA A 43 0.22 -4.12 -10.72
N ALA A 44 1.45 -4.12 -11.25
CA ALA A 44 1.79 -4.87 -12.46
C ALA A 44 1.63 -6.38 -12.25
N VAL A 45 2.15 -6.92 -11.15
CA VAL A 45 1.98 -8.34 -10.79
C VAL A 45 0.51 -8.70 -10.66
N LEU A 46 -0.29 -7.88 -9.96
CA LEU A 46 -1.72 -8.10 -9.81
C LEU A 46 -2.45 -8.08 -11.16
N ALA A 47 -2.14 -7.12 -12.03
CA ALA A 47 -2.74 -7.03 -13.37
C ALA A 47 -2.39 -8.25 -14.22
N LEU A 48 -1.12 -8.66 -14.24
CA LEU A 48 -0.67 -9.86 -14.97
C LEU A 48 -1.30 -11.15 -14.44
N THR A 49 -1.46 -11.25 -13.12
CA THR A 49 -2.13 -12.40 -12.50
C THR A 49 -3.62 -12.41 -12.83
N ALA A 50 -4.28 -11.25 -12.80
CA ALA A 50 -5.69 -11.12 -13.16
C ALA A 50 -5.94 -11.50 -14.62
N THR A 51 -5.07 -11.08 -15.55
CA THR A 51 -5.18 -11.51 -16.96
C THR A 51 -4.99 -13.01 -17.11
N ALA A 52 -3.97 -13.60 -16.47
CA ALA A 52 -3.74 -15.04 -16.56
C ALA A 52 -4.89 -15.88 -15.96
N VAL A 53 -5.50 -15.42 -14.87
CA VAL A 53 -6.68 -16.07 -14.26
C VAL A 53 -7.92 -15.90 -15.15
N HIS A 54 -8.08 -14.75 -15.80
CA HIS A 54 -9.21 -14.52 -16.70
C HIS A 54 -9.11 -15.41 -17.94
N ASP A 55 -7.94 -15.48 -18.57
CA ASP A 55 -7.69 -16.34 -19.74
C ASP A 55 -7.96 -17.82 -19.41
N ALA A 56 -7.58 -18.29 -18.22
CA ALA A 56 -7.87 -19.66 -17.78
C ALA A 56 -9.35 -19.90 -17.45
N ALA A 57 -10.11 -18.86 -17.11
CA ALA A 57 -11.53 -18.96 -16.78
C ALA A 57 -12.43 -18.96 -18.03
N GLU A 58 -11.95 -18.45 -19.17
CA GLU A 58 -12.71 -18.52 -20.44
C GLU A 58 -12.99 -19.97 -20.87
N ASP A 59 -12.18 -20.93 -20.43
CA ASP A 59 -12.36 -22.37 -20.67
C ASP A 59 -13.44 -23.01 -19.76
N GLU A 60 -13.88 -22.34 -18.68
CA GLU A 60 -14.83 -22.85 -17.66
C GLU A 60 -15.92 -21.79 -17.34
N PRO A 61 -16.92 -21.57 -18.20
CA PRO A 61 -17.86 -20.43 -18.14
C PRO A 61 -18.89 -20.48 -17.00
N ALA A 62 -18.76 -21.42 -16.05
CA ALA A 62 -19.73 -21.62 -14.99
C ALA A 62 -19.61 -20.61 -13.83
N LEU A 63 -18.49 -19.87 -13.75
CA LEU A 63 -18.18 -18.96 -12.65
C LEU A 63 -17.98 -17.52 -13.12
N VAL A 64 -18.35 -16.55 -12.28
CA VAL A 64 -18.04 -15.14 -12.52
C VAL A 64 -16.52 -14.95 -12.47
N PRO A 65 -15.92 -14.17 -13.39
CA PRO A 65 -14.48 -13.89 -13.36
C PRO A 65 -14.02 -13.31 -12.03
N LEU A 66 -12.87 -13.79 -11.55
CA LEU A 66 -12.28 -13.34 -10.31
C LEU A 66 -11.92 -11.85 -10.36
N GLY A 67 -12.44 -11.06 -9.43
CA GLY A 67 -12.10 -9.64 -9.32
C GLY A 67 -10.75 -9.40 -8.65
N CYS A 68 -10.13 -8.24 -8.90
CA CYS A 68 -8.91 -7.80 -8.17
C CYS A 68 -9.01 -7.91 -6.63
N PRO A 69 -10.12 -7.50 -5.95
CA PRO A 69 -10.23 -7.64 -4.51
C PRO A 69 -10.15 -9.11 -4.04
N GLU A 70 -10.76 -10.02 -4.79
CA GLU A 70 -10.81 -11.44 -4.46
C GLU A 70 -9.46 -12.10 -4.70
N LEU A 71 -8.81 -11.78 -5.84
CA LEU A 71 -7.46 -12.22 -6.12
C LEU A 71 -6.48 -11.82 -5.01
N ILE A 72 -6.56 -10.59 -4.51
CA ILE A 72 -5.71 -10.14 -3.41
C ILE A 72 -6.02 -10.89 -2.10
N ARG A 73 -7.29 -11.16 -1.82
CA ARG A 73 -7.67 -11.96 -0.65
C ARG A 73 -7.06 -13.36 -0.74
N LEU A 74 -7.12 -13.99 -1.91
CA LEU A 74 -6.50 -15.29 -2.16
C LEU A 74 -4.98 -15.24 -2.03
N LEU A 75 -4.33 -14.24 -2.65
CA LEU A 75 -2.88 -14.04 -2.51
C LEU A 75 -2.48 -13.86 -1.04
N ARG A 76 -3.24 -13.09 -0.25
CA ARG A 76 -2.99 -12.91 1.19
C ARG A 76 -3.22 -14.17 2.01
N ALA A 77 -4.17 -15.02 1.60
CA ALA A 77 -4.50 -16.24 2.32
C ALA A 77 -3.54 -17.40 1.99
N LEU A 78 -3.03 -17.44 0.75
CA LEU A 78 -2.35 -18.63 0.22
C LEU A 78 -0.88 -18.42 -0.13
N VAL A 79 -0.47 -17.20 -0.48
CA VAL A 79 0.86 -16.93 -1.07
C VAL A 79 1.71 -16.01 -0.21
N LEU A 80 1.14 -14.90 0.25
CA LEU A 80 1.86 -13.91 1.02
C LEU A 80 2.06 -14.39 2.46
N PRO A 81 3.27 -14.20 3.04
CA PRO A 81 3.48 -14.52 4.44
C PRO A 81 2.56 -13.67 5.33
N PRO A 82 2.06 -14.23 6.44
CA PRO A 82 1.26 -13.45 7.38
C PRO A 82 2.09 -12.28 7.91
N PRO A 83 1.47 -11.14 8.25
CA PRO A 83 2.18 -10.02 8.84
C PRO A 83 2.88 -10.48 10.12
N VAL A 84 4.16 -10.13 10.25
CA VAL A 84 4.94 -10.41 11.47
C VAL A 84 4.28 -9.68 12.64
N ARG A 85 3.72 -10.45 13.57
CA ARG A 85 3.04 -9.96 14.77
C ARG A 85 3.36 -10.81 15.98
N ASP A 86 4.56 -11.35 16.04
CA ASP A 86 5.02 -11.95 17.29
C ASP A 86 5.09 -10.88 18.40
N ARG A 87 5.11 -11.34 19.65
CA ARG A 87 5.04 -10.47 20.82
C ARG A 87 6.23 -9.51 20.88
N GLU A 88 7.43 -9.96 20.51
CA GLU A 88 8.64 -9.14 20.55
C GLU A 88 8.57 -8.02 19.53
N HIS A 89 8.19 -8.32 18.29
CA HIS A 89 7.97 -7.36 17.22
C HIS A 89 6.94 -6.30 17.60
N VAL A 90 5.80 -6.71 18.17
CA VAL A 90 4.76 -5.78 18.61
C VAL A 90 5.29 -4.85 19.71
N LEU A 91 5.95 -5.39 20.73
CA LEU A 91 6.52 -4.59 21.81
C LEU A 91 7.60 -3.64 21.30
N HIS A 92 8.53 -4.12 20.47
CA HIS A 92 9.57 -3.32 19.84
C HIS A 92 8.96 -2.16 19.03
N TRP A 93 8.00 -2.46 18.15
CA TRP A 93 7.33 -1.45 17.33
C TRP A 93 6.57 -0.42 18.16
N THR A 94 5.93 -0.83 19.26
CA THR A 94 5.29 0.11 20.18
C THR A 94 6.30 1.03 20.87
N ALA A 95 7.43 0.50 21.35
CA ALA A 95 8.48 1.29 21.98
C ALA A 95 9.09 2.30 20.99
N TRP A 96 9.43 1.83 19.78
CA TRP A 96 9.95 2.67 18.70
C TRP A 96 8.99 3.83 18.37
N ARG A 97 7.70 3.55 18.14
CA ARG A 97 6.71 4.60 17.83
C ARG A 97 6.57 5.61 18.94
N ARG A 98 6.50 5.18 20.21
CA ARG A 98 6.36 6.09 21.36
C ARG A 98 7.59 6.98 21.52
N HIS A 99 8.78 6.44 21.31
CA HIS A 99 10.01 7.23 21.31
C HIS A 99 9.97 8.31 20.22
N HIS A 100 9.64 7.94 18.98
CA HIS A 100 9.53 8.89 17.88
C HIS A 100 8.44 9.94 18.09
N GLN A 101 7.29 9.57 18.67
CA GLN A 101 6.25 10.52 19.05
C GLN A 101 6.75 11.53 20.09
N ALA A 102 7.46 11.07 21.13
CA ALA A 102 8.04 11.96 22.14
C ALA A 102 9.04 12.94 21.52
N VAL A 103 9.92 12.46 20.62
CA VAL A 103 10.86 13.31 19.87
C VAL A 103 10.12 14.34 19.03
N ALA A 104 9.08 13.93 18.28
CA ALA A 104 8.29 14.84 17.46
C ALA A 104 7.58 15.91 18.31
N THR A 105 7.00 15.53 19.46
CA THR A 105 6.38 16.46 20.40
C THR A 105 7.40 17.47 20.94
N ALA A 106 8.58 17.03 21.34
CA ALA A 106 9.63 17.92 21.85
C ALA A 106 10.11 18.91 20.77
N CYS A 107 10.36 18.43 19.54
CA CYS A 107 10.73 19.31 18.41
C CYS A 107 9.62 20.33 18.10
N HIS A 108 8.37 19.91 18.15
CA HIS A 108 7.22 20.78 17.92
C HIS A 108 7.11 21.87 18.99
N GLN A 109 7.18 21.49 20.28
CA GLN A 109 7.21 22.43 21.40
C GLN A 109 8.37 23.42 21.29
N GLN A 110 9.57 22.93 20.96
CA GLN A 110 10.75 23.77 20.77
C GLN A 110 10.58 24.76 19.60
N ARG A 111 9.92 24.34 18.52
CA ARG A 111 9.61 25.22 17.39
C ARG A 111 8.63 26.32 17.80
N HIS A 112 7.57 25.98 18.53
CA HIS A 112 6.62 26.98 19.05
C HIS A 112 7.31 27.98 19.97
N HIS A 113 8.08 27.49 20.95
CA HIS A 113 8.83 28.36 21.85
C HIS A 113 9.77 29.34 21.13
N ARG A 114 10.45 28.91 20.05
CA ARG A 114 11.30 29.81 19.24
C ARG A 114 10.51 30.85 18.47
N HIS A 115 9.28 30.54 18.10
CA HIS A 115 8.40 31.43 17.34
C HIS A 115 7.72 32.47 18.24
N ASP A 116 7.58 32.16 19.53
CA ASP A 116 7.00 33.04 20.56
C ASP A 116 8.06 33.93 21.24
N GLN A 117 9.36 33.72 20.95
CA GLN A 117 10.44 34.62 21.39
C GLN A 117 10.49 35.85 20.46
N PRO A 118 10.45 37.08 21.01
CA PRO A 118 10.43 38.33 20.24
C PRO A 118 11.73 38.61 19.48
#